data_AF-Q2Q1W0-F1
#
_entry.id   AF-Q2Q1W0-F1
#
_cell.length_a   1.000
_cell.length_b   1.000
_cell.length_c   1.000
_cell.angle_alpha   90.00
_cell.angle_beta   90.00
_cell.angle_gamma   90.00
#
_symmetry.space_group_name_H-M   'P 1'
#
loop_
_entity.id
_entity.type
_entity.pdbx_description
1 polymer ?
#
loop_
_entity_poly.entity_id
_entity_poly.type
_entity_poly.pdbx_seq_one_letter_code
_entity_poly.pdbx_strand_id
1 'polypeptide(L)'
;VSTCVHSVCAHDACGPAINFAVELMYASSVFQMPDLVSILQRRLINFVGKALADDVIPILVVGFHCKLSQLIDQCIERVARSDLDSISLEKELPDEVVEKIKIIRHNSQQDCDPNIAAVDPLREKRIRRIHKALDSDDVELVKLLLSESDITLDEANALHYAAAYCDPKVVTEVIGLGLVDVNLRNSRGYTVLHIAVMRKEPSIIVLLLTKGARVSELTLDGESAVSICRRLTRAKDYHSKTERGEEANKDRICIDVLERE
;
A
#
# COMPACT_ATOMS: atom_id res chain seq x y z
N VAL A 1 -2.74 16.04 17.15
CA VAL A 1 -3.45 14.73 17.30
C VAL A 1 -3.42 13.93 16.01
N SER A 2 -3.58 14.56 14.84
CA SER A 2 -3.59 13.90 13.53
C SER A 2 -2.33 14.16 12.69
N THR A 3 -1.21 14.55 13.29
CA THR A 3 0.07 14.74 12.59
C THR A 3 0.92 13.47 12.68
N CYS A 4 1.77 13.25 11.68
CA CYS A 4 2.71 12.14 11.72
C CYS A 4 3.95 12.44 12.58
N VAL A 5 4.74 11.41 12.86
CA VAL A 5 6.00 11.50 13.63
C VAL A 5 7.15 12.07 12.80
N HIS A 6 7.04 12.05 11.46
CA HIS A 6 8.14 12.45 10.60
C HIS A 6 8.42 13.96 10.66
N SER A 7 9.62 14.32 11.12
CA SER A 7 10.07 15.71 11.32
C SER A 7 10.16 16.59 10.07
N VAL A 8 10.36 16.00 8.89
CA VAL A 8 10.49 16.74 7.61
C VAL A 8 9.12 16.90 6.92
N CYS A 9 8.08 16.22 7.43
CA CYS A 9 6.75 16.32 6.85
C CYS A 9 6.14 17.70 7.11
N ALA A 10 5.67 18.38 6.05
CA ALA A 10 4.94 19.64 6.17
C ALA A 10 3.54 19.48 6.83
N HIS A 11 3.09 18.24 7.02
CA HIS A 11 1.79 17.87 7.57
C HIS A 11 0.55 18.41 6.83
N ASP A 12 0.71 18.89 5.60
CA ASP A 12 -0.38 19.40 4.76
C ASP A 12 -1.40 18.32 4.37
N ALA A 13 -0.92 17.11 4.07
CA ALA A 13 -1.74 15.96 3.68
C ALA A 13 -1.05 14.63 4.10
N CYS A 14 -0.57 14.57 5.34
CA CYS A 14 0.06 13.33 5.84
C CYS A 14 -0.99 12.23 6.11
N GLY A 15 -0.58 10.96 5.98
CA GLY A 15 -1.45 9.79 6.19
C GLY A 15 -2.28 9.87 7.48
N PRO A 16 -1.70 10.17 8.66
CA PRO A 16 -2.44 10.43 9.89
C PRO A 16 -3.56 11.47 9.81
N ALA A 17 -3.35 12.57 9.07
CA ALA A 17 -4.33 13.63 8.90
C ALA A 17 -5.45 13.20 7.94
N ILE A 18 -5.08 12.48 6.89
CA ILE A 18 -6.02 11.89 5.92
C ILE A 18 -6.91 10.86 6.61
N ASN A 19 -6.31 9.88 7.30
CA ASN A 19 -7.04 8.82 7.99
C ASN A 19 -8.03 9.38 9.01
N PHE A 20 -7.62 10.39 9.78
CA PHE A 20 -8.52 11.05 10.72
C PHE A 20 -9.71 11.73 10.00
N ALA A 21 -9.47 12.41 8.88
CA ALA A 21 -10.55 13.04 8.11
C ALA A 21 -11.47 12.01 7.43
N VAL A 22 -10.91 10.89 6.98
CA VAL A 22 -11.63 9.75 6.40
C VAL A 22 -12.54 9.09 7.45
N GLU A 23 -12.01 8.77 8.64
CA GLU A 23 -12.79 8.22 9.76
C GLU A 23 -13.94 9.16 10.14
N LEU A 24 -13.64 10.46 10.26
CA LEU A 24 -14.64 11.47 10.61
C LEU A 24 -15.69 11.64 9.50
N MET A 25 -15.30 11.56 8.22
CA MET A 25 -16.23 11.60 7.09
C MET A 25 -17.21 10.42 7.15
N TYR A 26 -16.67 9.21 7.33
CA TYR A 26 -17.49 8.01 7.43
C TYR A 26 -18.49 8.11 8.59
N ALA A 27 -18.01 8.47 9.79
CA ALA A 27 -18.88 8.67 10.96
C ALA A 27 -19.96 9.75 10.69
N SER A 28 -19.58 10.89 10.13
CA SER A 28 -20.51 11.99 9.83
C SER A 28 -21.60 11.57 8.84
N SER A 29 -21.25 10.75 7.84
CA SER A 29 -22.20 10.20 6.88
C SER A 29 -23.14 9.20 7.54
N VAL A 30 -22.63 8.29 8.38
CA VAL A 30 -23.43 7.31 9.13
C VAL A 30 -24.42 7.99 10.09
N PHE A 31 -23.98 9.03 10.80
CA PHE A 31 -24.83 9.79 11.72
C PHE A 31 -25.67 10.88 11.05
N GLN A 32 -25.69 10.95 9.71
CA GLN A 32 -26.50 11.88 8.93
C GLN A 32 -26.28 13.36 9.30
N MET A 33 -25.00 13.77 9.36
CA MET A 33 -24.57 15.14 9.68
C MET A 33 -24.14 15.88 8.40
N PRO A 34 -25.08 16.44 7.59
CA PRO A 34 -24.80 16.93 6.25
C PRO A 34 -23.83 18.13 6.20
N ASP A 35 -23.93 19.05 7.15
CA ASP A 35 -23.04 20.22 7.22
C ASP A 35 -21.58 19.78 7.43
N LEU A 36 -21.38 18.79 8.30
CA LEU A 36 -20.06 18.24 8.59
C LEU A 36 -19.52 17.45 7.39
N VAL A 37 -20.36 16.66 6.71
CA VAL A 37 -20.00 15.99 5.45
C VAL A 37 -19.54 17.01 4.41
N SER A 38 -20.25 18.13 4.24
CA SER A 38 -19.88 19.17 3.27
C SER A 38 -18.50 19.79 3.58
N ILE A 39 -18.22 20.08 4.86
CA ILE A 39 -16.94 20.62 5.30
C ILE A 39 -15.81 19.59 5.06
N LEU A 40 -16.05 18.34 5.43
CA LEU A 40 -15.06 17.28 5.28
C LEU A 40 -14.79 16.96 3.81
N GLN A 41 -15.80 17.01 2.94
CA GLN A 41 -15.64 16.77 1.52
C GLN A 41 -14.67 17.80 0.91
N ARG A 42 -14.83 19.08 1.23
CA ARG A 42 -13.91 20.15 0.78
C ARG A 42 -12.49 19.91 1.30
N ARG A 43 -12.36 19.45 2.54
CA ARG A 43 -11.05 19.14 3.13
C ARG A 43 -10.39 17.94 2.45
N LEU A 44 -11.12 16.87 2.20
CA LEU A 44 -10.63 15.69 1.50
C LEU A 44 -10.21 16.03 0.06
N ILE A 45 -10.99 16.84 -0.65
CA ILE A 45 -10.62 17.37 -1.98
C ILE A 45 -9.26 18.09 -1.94
N ASN A 46 -9.00 18.91 -0.91
CA ASN A 46 -7.70 19.57 -0.75
C ASN A 46 -6.55 18.57 -0.56
N PHE A 47 -6.79 17.47 0.17
CA PHE A 47 -5.78 16.43 0.36
C PHE A 47 -5.44 15.69 -0.93
N VAL A 48 -6.42 15.39 -1.80
CA VAL A 48 -6.20 14.65 -3.06
C VAL A 48 -5.09 15.27 -3.92
N GLY A 49 -5.02 16.61 -3.97
CA GLY A 49 -4.00 17.32 -4.75
C GLY A 49 -2.59 17.32 -4.15
N LYS A 50 -2.44 16.97 -2.86
CA LYS A 50 -1.18 17.08 -2.10
C LYS A 50 -0.66 15.75 -1.56
N ALA A 51 -1.53 14.77 -1.43
CA ALA A 51 -1.22 13.46 -0.89
C ALA A 51 -0.42 12.61 -1.89
N LEU A 52 0.30 11.62 -1.37
CA LEU A 52 0.86 10.55 -2.18
C LEU A 52 -0.28 9.71 -2.78
N ALA A 53 0.01 8.99 -3.87
CA ALA A 53 -1.02 8.22 -4.57
C ALA A 53 -1.67 7.16 -3.68
N ASP A 54 -0.88 6.44 -2.88
CA ASP A 54 -1.35 5.44 -1.93
C ASP A 54 -2.28 6.06 -0.87
N ASP A 55 -1.96 7.28 -0.39
CA ASP A 55 -2.76 7.99 0.61
C ASP A 55 -4.10 8.55 0.04
N VAL A 56 -4.30 8.53 -1.29
CA VAL A 56 -5.57 8.89 -1.94
C VAL A 56 -6.57 7.73 -1.90
N ILE A 57 -6.10 6.47 -1.81
CA ILE A 57 -6.99 5.31 -1.84
C ILE A 57 -8.02 5.31 -0.70
N PRO A 58 -7.66 5.57 0.57
CA PRO A 58 -8.64 5.68 1.65
C PRO A 58 -9.67 6.80 1.42
N ILE A 59 -9.27 7.91 0.78
CA ILE A 59 -10.16 9.02 0.43
C ILE A 59 -11.18 8.58 -0.62
N LEU A 60 -10.73 7.84 -1.63
CA LEU A 60 -11.58 7.29 -2.68
C LEU A 60 -12.60 6.29 -2.10
N VAL A 61 -12.14 5.38 -1.24
CA VAL A 61 -13.01 4.38 -0.59
C VAL A 61 -14.10 5.05 0.23
N VAL A 62 -13.77 6.04 1.07
CA VAL A 62 -14.81 6.75 1.84
C VAL A 62 -15.72 7.59 0.94
N GLY A 63 -15.18 8.20 -0.12
CA GLY A 63 -15.96 8.90 -1.13
C GLY A 63 -17.01 7.98 -1.76
N PHE A 64 -16.61 6.75 -2.11
CA PHE A 64 -17.50 5.72 -2.66
C PHE A 64 -18.60 5.32 -1.65
N HIS A 65 -18.23 4.96 -0.42
CA HIS A 65 -19.19 4.58 0.63
C HIS A 65 -20.19 5.70 0.96
N CYS A 66 -19.73 6.95 0.95
CA CYS A 66 -20.55 8.13 1.23
C CYS A 66 -21.26 8.69 -0.02
N LYS A 67 -21.09 8.07 -1.20
CA LYS A 67 -21.69 8.47 -2.49
C LYS A 67 -21.35 9.92 -2.91
N LEU A 68 -20.11 10.34 -2.67
CA LEU A 68 -19.62 11.70 -2.94
C LEU A 68 -19.02 11.79 -4.36
N SER A 69 -19.87 11.91 -5.38
CA SER A 69 -19.46 11.88 -6.80
C SER A 69 -18.26 12.79 -7.14
N GLN A 70 -18.32 14.07 -6.76
CA GLN A 70 -17.23 15.02 -7.03
C GLN A 70 -15.89 14.59 -6.41
N LEU A 71 -15.90 14.01 -5.21
CA LEU A 71 -14.69 13.55 -4.55
C LEU A 71 -14.15 12.29 -5.23
N ILE A 72 -15.06 11.35 -5.58
CA ILE A 72 -14.72 10.11 -6.29
C ILE A 72 -14.03 10.44 -7.61
N ASP A 73 -14.61 11.32 -8.43
CA ASP A 73 -14.08 11.66 -9.76
C ASP A 73 -12.67 12.25 -9.66
N GLN A 74 -12.43 13.16 -8.71
CA GLN A 74 -11.10 13.73 -8.50
C GLN A 74 -10.07 12.70 -8.02
N CYS A 75 -10.48 11.77 -7.14
CA CYS A 75 -9.61 10.69 -6.69
C CYS A 75 -9.29 9.73 -7.83
N ILE A 76 -10.27 9.34 -8.64
CA ILE A 76 -10.08 8.48 -9.82
C ILE A 76 -9.10 9.12 -10.79
N GLU A 77 -9.27 10.39 -11.11
CA GLU A 77 -8.37 11.15 -11.98
C GLU A 77 -6.93 11.21 -11.43
N ARG A 78 -6.79 11.38 -10.12
CA ARG A 78 -5.49 11.41 -9.43
C ARG A 78 -4.80 10.04 -9.40
N VAL A 79 -5.56 8.98 -9.18
CA VAL A 79 -5.09 7.58 -9.15
C VAL A 79 -4.76 7.09 -10.55
N ALA A 80 -5.56 7.43 -11.56
CA ALA A 80 -5.32 7.03 -12.95
C ALA A 80 -3.98 7.55 -13.47
N ARG A 81 -3.57 8.76 -13.07
CA ARG A 81 -2.26 9.37 -13.40
C ARG A 81 -1.09 8.89 -12.54
N SER A 82 -1.33 8.02 -11.57
CA SER A 82 -0.29 7.48 -10.67
C SER A 82 0.32 6.19 -11.19
N ASP A 83 1.42 5.77 -10.55
CA ASP A 83 2.18 4.54 -10.77
C ASP A 83 1.60 3.31 -10.03
N LEU A 84 0.44 3.43 -9.38
CA LEU A 84 -0.21 2.31 -8.69
C LEU A 84 -0.52 1.16 -9.65
N ASP A 85 -0.08 -0.05 -9.33
CA ASP A 85 -0.30 -1.22 -10.17
C ASP A 85 -1.74 -1.74 -10.10
N SER A 86 -2.17 -2.45 -11.14
CA SER A 86 -3.54 -2.94 -11.26
C SER A 86 -3.93 -3.91 -10.14
N ILE A 87 -2.99 -4.68 -9.61
CA ILE A 87 -3.26 -5.68 -8.58
C ILE A 87 -3.58 -4.98 -7.26
N SER A 88 -2.79 -3.97 -6.89
CA SER A 88 -3.05 -3.14 -5.70
C SER A 88 -4.41 -2.45 -5.78
N LEU A 89 -4.76 -1.91 -6.95
CA LEU A 89 -6.07 -1.27 -7.16
C LEU A 89 -7.24 -2.27 -7.02
N GLU A 90 -7.11 -3.46 -7.59
CA GLU A 90 -8.12 -4.53 -7.49
C GLU A 90 -8.29 -5.05 -6.06
N LYS A 91 -7.28 -4.90 -5.20
CA LYS A 91 -7.35 -5.28 -3.78
C LYS A 91 -8.04 -4.26 -2.90
N GLU A 92 -7.85 -2.98 -3.19
CA GLU A 92 -8.28 -1.89 -2.30
C GLU A 92 -9.57 -1.20 -2.74
N LEU A 93 -9.95 -1.30 -4.02
CA LEU A 93 -11.06 -0.55 -4.60
C LEU A 93 -12.19 -1.44 -5.12
N PRO A 94 -13.45 -0.96 -5.11
CA PRO A 94 -14.56 -1.64 -5.78
C PRO A 94 -14.33 -1.80 -7.29
N ASP A 95 -14.79 -2.92 -7.86
CA ASP A 95 -14.65 -3.23 -9.29
C ASP A 95 -15.12 -2.09 -10.21
N GLU A 96 -16.24 -1.45 -9.88
CA GLU A 96 -16.78 -0.32 -10.66
C GLU A 96 -15.77 0.84 -10.77
N VAL A 97 -15.03 1.12 -9.69
CA VAL A 97 -14.03 2.18 -9.62
C VAL A 97 -12.78 1.79 -10.37
N VAL A 98 -12.34 0.53 -10.22
CA VAL A 98 -11.17 -0.02 -10.93
C VAL A 98 -11.37 0.04 -12.44
N GLU A 99 -12.54 -0.35 -12.95
CA GLU A 99 -12.84 -0.30 -14.39
C GLU A 99 -12.84 1.15 -14.92
N LYS A 100 -13.35 2.12 -14.15
CA LYS A 100 -13.25 3.54 -14.52
C LYS A 100 -11.78 4.00 -14.61
N ILE A 101 -10.94 3.60 -13.65
CA ILE A 101 -9.50 3.92 -13.66
C ILE A 101 -8.81 3.30 -14.89
N LYS A 102 -9.11 2.02 -15.21
CA LYS A 102 -8.57 1.32 -16.38
C LYS A 102 -8.93 2.03 -17.69
N ILE A 103 -10.18 2.46 -17.84
CA ILE A 103 -10.64 3.22 -19.03
C ILE A 103 -9.84 4.52 -19.19
N ILE A 104 -9.66 5.30 -18.12
CA ILE A 104 -8.92 6.57 -18.18
C ILE A 104 -7.45 6.35 -18.52
N ARG A 105 -6.81 5.33 -17.92
CA ARG A 105 -5.43 4.95 -18.23
C ARG A 105 -5.25 4.55 -19.70
N HIS A 106 -6.16 3.74 -20.22
CA HIS A 106 -6.13 3.32 -21.62
C HIS A 106 -6.30 4.51 -22.58
N ASN A 107 -7.23 5.42 -22.30
CA ASN A 107 -7.42 6.62 -23.11
C ASN A 107 -6.18 7.53 -23.11
N SER A 108 -5.46 7.60 -21.99
CA SER A 108 -4.23 8.40 -21.87
C SER A 108 -3.04 7.75 -22.60
N GLN A 109 -3.02 6.43 -22.74
CA GLN A 109 -1.95 5.69 -23.43
C GLN A 109 -2.08 5.71 -24.95
N GLN A 110 -3.28 5.92 -25.50
CA GLN A 110 -3.49 6.08 -26.94
C GLN A 110 -2.80 7.32 -27.54
N ASP A 111 -2.39 8.28 -26.70
CA ASP A 111 -1.66 9.48 -27.10
C ASP A 111 -0.12 9.31 -27.06
N CYS A 112 0.41 8.12 -26.69
CA CYS A 112 1.84 7.87 -26.52
C CYS A 112 2.41 6.88 -27.56
N ASP A 113 3.67 7.14 -27.98
CA ASP A 113 4.45 6.44 -29.02
C ASP A 113 4.42 4.88 -28.87
N PRO A 114 4.09 4.10 -29.92
CA PRO A 114 3.87 2.64 -29.86
C PRO A 114 5.10 1.76 -29.52
N ASN A 115 6.20 2.34 -29.05
CA ASN A 115 7.45 1.63 -28.76
C ASN A 115 7.59 1.14 -27.30
N ILE A 116 6.53 1.17 -26.50
CA ILE A 116 6.52 0.54 -25.18
C ILE A 116 6.38 -0.96 -25.38
N ALA A 117 7.42 -1.72 -24.99
CA ALA A 117 7.45 -3.18 -25.07
C ALA A 117 6.17 -3.76 -24.44
N ALA A 118 5.28 -4.27 -25.28
CA ALA A 118 4.06 -4.91 -24.84
C ALA A 118 4.43 -6.07 -23.91
N VAL A 119 4.06 -5.96 -22.63
CA VAL A 119 4.20 -7.05 -21.66
C VAL A 119 3.44 -8.25 -22.22
N ASP A 120 4.10 -9.40 -22.33
CA ASP A 120 3.47 -10.64 -22.82
C ASP A 120 2.20 -10.95 -21.99
N PRO A 121 0.99 -10.90 -22.58
CA PRO A 121 -0.26 -11.15 -21.86
C PRO A 121 -0.30 -12.51 -21.17
N LEU A 122 0.44 -13.50 -21.70
CA LEU A 122 0.54 -14.82 -21.08
C LEU A 122 1.37 -14.77 -19.81
N ARG A 123 2.46 -13.98 -19.77
CA ARG A 123 3.31 -13.82 -18.60
C ARG A 123 2.55 -13.15 -17.45
N GLU A 124 1.83 -12.06 -17.73
CA GLU A 124 1.01 -11.40 -16.72
C GLU A 124 -0.07 -12.34 -16.15
N LYS A 125 -0.72 -13.12 -17.02
CA LYS A 125 -1.72 -14.12 -16.60
C LYS A 125 -1.11 -15.19 -15.69
N ARG A 126 0.13 -15.62 -15.93
CA ARG A 126 0.83 -16.58 -15.07
C ARG A 126 1.18 -15.98 -13.71
N ILE A 127 1.74 -14.76 -13.67
CA ILE A 127 2.01 -14.03 -12.41
C ILE A 127 0.73 -13.90 -11.58
N ARG A 128 -0.38 -13.51 -12.21
CA ARG A 128 -1.69 -13.40 -11.54
C ARG A 128 -2.18 -14.72 -10.95
N ARG A 129 -1.85 -15.87 -11.56
CA ARG A 129 -2.17 -17.19 -10.97
C ARG A 129 -1.36 -17.46 -9.72
N ILE A 130 -0.07 -17.09 -9.70
CA ILE A 130 0.79 -17.19 -8.52
C ILE A 130 0.23 -16.33 -7.38
N HIS A 131 -0.15 -15.08 -7.65
CA HIS A 131 -0.77 -14.21 -6.64
C HIS A 131 -2.10 -14.75 -6.11
N LYS A 132 -2.93 -15.34 -6.97
CA LYS A 132 -4.18 -16.00 -6.52
C LYS A 132 -3.92 -17.22 -5.63
N ALA A 133 -2.86 -17.98 -5.88
CA ALA A 133 -2.47 -19.09 -5.01
C ALA A 133 -1.99 -18.59 -3.64
N LEU A 134 -1.28 -17.46 -3.60
CA LEU A 134 -0.89 -16.78 -2.36
C LEU A 134 -2.10 -16.24 -1.58
N ASP A 135 -3.13 -15.73 -2.27
CA ASP A 135 -4.39 -15.30 -1.63
C ASP A 135 -5.16 -16.45 -0.96
N SER A 136 -5.03 -17.66 -1.50
CA SER A 136 -5.67 -18.85 -0.96
C SER A 136 -4.80 -19.60 0.06
N ASP A 137 -3.67 -19.00 0.48
CA ASP A 137 -2.66 -19.60 1.35
C ASP A 137 -2.15 -20.97 0.85
N ASP A 138 -2.21 -21.22 -0.47
CA ASP A 138 -1.87 -22.51 -1.08
C ASP A 138 -0.43 -22.48 -1.61
N VAL A 139 0.52 -22.62 -0.70
CA VAL A 139 1.95 -22.59 -1.00
C VAL A 139 2.39 -23.79 -1.86
N GLU A 140 1.70 -24.93 -1.78
CA GLU A 140 1.96 -26.07 -2.66
C GLU A 140 1.52 -25.78 -4.09
N LEU A 141 0.39 -25.10 -4.29
CA LEU A 141 -0.01 -24.61 -5.61
C LEU A 141 0.98 -23.56 -6.13
N VAL A 142 1.52 -22.69 -5.28
CA VAL A 142 2.60 -21.77 -5.68
C VAL A 142 3.80 -22.56 -6.20
N LYS A 143 4.28 -23.59 -5.48
CA LYS A 143 5.38 -24.45 -5.94
C LYS A 143 5.07 -25.12 -7.28
N LEU A 144 3.86 -25.66 -7.44
CA LEU A 144 3.43 -26.31 -8.69
C LEU A 144 3.41 -25.31 -9.86
N LEU A 145 2.88 -24.10 -9.65
CA LEU A 145 2.84 -23.07 -10.69
C LEU A 145 4.25 -22.60 -11.09
N LEU A 146 5.18 -22.56 -10.14
CA LEU A 146 6.59 -22.24 -10.40
C LEU A 146 7.32 -23.38 -11.12
N SER A 147 6.98 -24.65 -10.86
CA SER A 147 7.60 -25.78 -11.58
C SER A 147 7.09 -25.91 -13.02
N GLU A 148 5.84 -25.50 -13.27
CA GLU A 148 5.19 -25.57 -14.58
C GLU A 148 5.43 -24.31 -15.44
N SER A 149 6.15 -23.30 -14.94
CA SER A 149 6.40 -22.06 -15.65
C SER A 149 7.84 -21.55 -15.50
N ASP A 150 8.33 -20.80 -16.48
CA ASP A 150 9.65 -20.17 -16.42
C ASP A 150 9.71 -18.93 -15.51
N ILE A 151 8.67 -18.68 -14.71
CA ILE A 151 8.57 -17.48 -13.86
C ILE A 151 9.13 -17.79 -12.48
N THR A 152 10.03 -16.94 -12.00
CA THR A 152 10.57 -17.02 -10.64
C THR A 152 9.70 -16.25 -9.64
N LEU A 153 9.91 -16.49 -8.34
CA LEU A 153 9.25 -15.73 -7.27
C LEU A 153 9.55 -14.22 -7.36
N ASP A 154 10.79 -13.87 -7.67
CA ASP A 154 11.24 -12.48 -7.84
C ASP A 154 10.57 -11.84 -9.05
N GLU A 155 10.51 -12.56 -10.18
CA GLU A 155 9.83 -12.10 -11.39
C GLU A 155 8.33 -11.86 -11.20
N ALA A 156 7.71 -12.62 -10.30
CA ALA A 156 6.32 -12.46 -9.92
C ALA A 156 6.11 -11.41 -8.81
N ASN A 157 7.18 -10.79 -8.27
CA ASN A 157 7.11 -9.99 -7.04
C ASN A 157 6.32 -10.70 -5.92
N ALA A 158 6.46 -12.04 -5.83
CA ALA A 158 5.63 -12.87 -4.97
C ALA A 158 5.81 -12.52 -3.49
N LEU A 159 7.03 -12.16 -3.08
CA LEU A 159 7.31 -11.76 -1.70
C LEU A 159 6.73 -10.37 -1.38
N HIS A 160 6.79 -9.40 -2.30
CA HIS A 160 6.10 -8.11 -2.13
C HIS A 160 4.60 -8.31 -1.97
N TYR A 161 4.01 -9.16 -2.81
CA TYR A 161 2.59 -9.49 -2.76
C TYR A 161 2.20 -10.14 -1.42
N ALA A 162 2.94 -11.17 -1.00
CA ALA A 162 2.70 -11.86 0.26
C ALA A 162 2.84 -10.92 1.47
N ALA A 163 3.84 -10.05 1.46
CA ALA A 163 4.04 -9.07 2.51
C ALA A 163 2.91 -8.02 2.58
N ALA A 164 2.33 -7.64 1.44
CA ALA A 164 1.21 -6.71 1.37
C ALA A 164 -0.12 -7.33 1.84
N TYR A 165 -0.42 -8.56 1.41
CA TYR A 165 -1.81 -9.07 1.47
C TYR A 165 -1.99 -10.40 2.21
N CYS A 166 -0.96 -11.23 2.32
CA CYS A 166 -1.10 -12.58 2.88
C CYS A 166 -0.76 -12.63 4.37
N ASP A 167 -1.11 -13.70 5.08
CA ASP A 167 -0.74 -13.85 6.48
C ASP A 167 0.79 -13.93 6.70
N PRO A 168 1.32 -13.49 7.85
CA PRO A 168 2.76 -13.59 8.15
C PRO A 168 3.33 -15.01 8.04
N LYS A 169 2.49 -16.03 8.21
CA LYS A 169 2.85 -17.44 7.98
C LYS A 169 3.18 -17.72 6.51
N VAL A 170 2.32 -17.27 5.59
CA VAL A 170 2.56 -17.40 4.14
C VAL A 170 3.82 -16.66 3.73
N VAL A 171 4.09 -15.47 4.29
CA VAL A 171 5.35 -14.76 4.04
C VAL A 171 6.57 -15.61 4.44
N THR A 172 6.49 -16.29 5.59
CA THR A 172 7.56 -17.18 6.07
C THR A 172 7.74 -18.37 5.14
N GLU A 173 6.64 -18.98 4.68
CA GLU A 173 6.67 -20.11 3.77
C GLU A 173 7.20 -19.74 2.40
N VAL A 174 6.82 -18.58 1.83
CA VAL A 174 7.33 -18.04 0.56
C VAL A 174 8.83 -17.82 0.62
N ILE A 175 9.36 -17.23 1.71
CA ILE A 175 10.81 -17.10 1.92
C ILE A 175 11.47 -18.48 2.02
N GLY A 176 10.76 -19.48 2.56
CA GLY A 176 11.22 -20.87 2.64
C GLY A 176 11.25 -21.62 1.31
N LEU A 177 10.61 -21.11 0.25
CA LEU A 177 10.54 -21.77 -1.06
C LEU A 177 11.84 -21.73 -1.86
N GLY A 178 12.77 -20.80 -1.59
CA GLY A 178 14.02 -20.70 -2.33
C GLY A 178 14.71 -19.33 -2.29
N LEU A 179 15.61 -19.08 -3.26
CA LEU A 179 16.42 -17.86 -3.41
C LEU A 179 15.58 -16.64 -3.81
N VAL A 180 14.66 -16.22 -2.93
CA VAL A 180 13.97 -14.94 -3.06
C VAL A 180 14.92 -13.82 -2.64
N ASP A 181 15.09 -12.81 -3.48
CA ASP A 181 15.85 -11.62 -3.08
C ASP A 181 14.99 -10.71 -2.20
N VAL A 182 15.26 -10.74 -0.89
CA VAL A 182 14.59 -9.90 0.12
C VAL A 182 14.86 -8.40 -0.06
N ASN A 183 15.82 -8.01 -0.89
CA ASN A 183 16.13 -6.62 -1.21
C ASN A 183 15.68 -6.22 -2.62
N LEU A 184 14.99 -7.11 -3.35
CA LEU A 184 14.45 -6.82 -4.67
C LEU A 184 13.53 -5.60 -4.63
N ARG A 185 13.71 -4.69 -5.59
CA ARG A 185 12.86 -3.52 -5.78
C ARG A 185 11.82 -3.81 -6.85
N ASN A 186 10.54 -3.57 -6.53
CA ASN A 186 9.46 -3.67 -7.52
C ASN A 186 9.52 -2.50 -8.53
N SER A 187 8.56 -2.44 -9.46
CA SER A 187 8.49 -1.39 -10.51
C SER A 187 8.38 0.05 -9.98
N ARG A 188 7.87 0.21 -8.75
CA ARG A 188 7.79 1.50 -8.03
C ARG A 188 9.03 1.78 -7.18
N GLY A 189 10.00 0.86 -7.19
CA GLY A 189 11.24 0.91 -6.44
C GLY A 189 11.13 0.57 -4.96
N TYR A 190 10.03 -0.03 -4.51
CA TYR A 190 9.89 -0.51 -3.13
C TYR A 190 10.53 -1.88 -2.96
N THR A 191 11.33 -2.03 -1.91
CA THR A 191 11.68 -3.35 -1.36
C THR A 191 10.53 -3.93 -0.55
N VAL A 192 10.54 -5.24 -0.30
CA VAL A 192 9.54 -5.88 0.57
C VAL A 192 9.52 -5.26 1.98
N LEU A 193 10.66 -4.77 2.49
CA LEU A 193 10.71 -4.09 3.79
C LEU A 193 9.88 -2.81 3.81
N HIS A 194 9.90 -2.02 2.73
CA HIS A 194 9.04 -0.84 2.62
C HIS A 194 7.54 -1.22 2.64
N ILE A 195 7.17 -2.29 1.93
CA ILE A 195 5.79 -2.80 1.89
C ILE A 195 5.35 -3.27 3.29
N ALA A 196 6.18 -4.03 3.99
CA ALA A 196 5.89 -4.52 5.35
C ALA A 196 5.68 -3.37 6.34
N VAL A 197 6.42 -2.26 6.18
CA VAL A 197 6.25 -1.05 6.97
C VAL A 197 4.90 -0.38 6.69
N MET A 198 4.49 -0.28 5.42
CA MET A 198 3.19 0.30 5.05
C MET A 198 2.03 -0.51 5.66
N ARG A 199 2.18 -1.84 5.75
CA ARG A 199 1.22 -2.73 6.40
C ARG A 199 1.21 -2.61 7.93
N LYS A 200 2.24 -2.03 8.54
CA LYS A 200 2.38 -1.85 10.00
C LYS A 200 2.35 -3.18 10.77
N GLU A 201 3.03 -4.20 10.23
CA GLU A 201 3.07 -5.54 10.82
C GLU A 201 4.50 -5.90 11.31
N PRO A 202 4.80 -5.74 12.62
CA PRO A 202 6.14 -5.94 13.17
C PRO A 202 6.70 -7.35 12.94
N SER A 203 5.84 -8.37 12.94
CA SER A 203 6.26 -9.76 12.76
C SER A 203 6.92 -9.99 11.39
N ILE A 204 6.36 -9.41 10.33
CA ILE A 204 6.92 -9.46 8.98
C ILE A 204 8.22 -8.64 8.90
N ILE A 205 8.25 -7.45 9.51
CA ILE A 205 9.46 -6.60 9.53
C ILE A 205 10.64 -7.35 10.16
N VAL A 206 10.45 -7.92 11.35
CA VAL A 206 11.50 -8.68 12.05
C VAL A 206 11.93 -9.89 11.22
N LEU A 207 10.99 -10.63 10.62
CA LEU A 207 11.30 -11.75 9.74
C LEU A 207 12.19 -11.32 8.56
N LEU A 208 11.85 -10.22 7.89
CA LEU A 208 12.63 -9.72 6.76
C LEU A 208 14.03 -9.27 7.17
N LEU A 209 14.18 -8.57 8.29
CA LEU A 209 15.47 -8.13 8.81
C LEU A 209 16.37 -9.33 9.17
N THR A 210 15.82 -10.35 9.84
CA THR A 210 16.56 -11.59 10.13
C THR A 210 16.98 -12.36 8.87
N LYS A 211 16.32 -12.11 7.73
CA LYS A 211 16.66 -12.69 6.42
C LYS A 211 17.58 -11.79 5.59
N GLY A 212 18.08 -10.68 6.16
CA GLY A 212 19.06 -9.80 5.52
C GLY A 212 18.45 -8.67 4.69
N ALA A 213 17.20 -8.30 4.96
CA ALA A 213 16.62 -7.08 4.40
C ALA A 213 17.37 -5.85 4.93
N ARG A 214 17.74 -4.93 4.03
CA ARG A 214 18.53 -3.74 4.34
C ARG A 214 17.61 -2.55 4.60
N VAL A 215 17.77 -1.94 5.77
CA VAL A 215 17.02 -0.73 6.17
C VAL A 215 17.48 0.51 5.38
N SER A 216 18.71 0.48 4.86
CA SER A 216 19.31 1.59 4.10
C SER A 216 18.82 1.71 2.65
N GLU A 217 18.08 0.74 2.13
CA GLU A 217 17.53 0.82 0.78
C GLU A 217 16.51 1.96 0.70
N LEU A 218 16.52 2.67 -0.43
CA LEU A 218 15.66 3.83 -0.66
C LEU A 218 14.67 3.55 -1.79
N THR A 219 13.47 4.13 -1.69
CA THR A 219 12.49 4.18 -2.77
C THR A 219 12.98 5.06 -3.94
N LEU A 220 12.24 5.11 -5.06
CA LEU A 220 12.58 6.04 -6.15
C LEU A 220 12.51 7.50 -5.70
N ASP A 221 11.64 7.80 -4.75
CA ASP A 221 11.47 9.13 -4.14
C ASP A 221 12.49 9.43 -3.04
N GLY A 222 13.43 8.50 -2.78
CA GLY A 222 14.48 8.67 -1.77
C GLY A 222 13.99 8.47 -0.33
N GLU A 223 12.83 7.85 -0.11
CA GLU A 223 12.37 7.52 1.24
C GLU A 223 13.00 6.20 1.71
N SER A 224 13.46 6.15 2.96
CA SER A 224 13.81 4.89 3.63
C SER A 224 12.60 4.23 4.28
N ALA A 225 12.72 2.95 4.65
CA ALA A 225 11.69 2.24 5.41
C ALA A 225 11.30 2.98 6.71
N VAL A 226 12.27 3.50 7.46
CA VAL A 226 12.01 4.29 8.69
C VAL A 226 11.25 5.58 8.38
N SER A 227 11.60 6.28 7.29
CA SER A 227 10.94 7.52 6.87
C SER A 227 9.45 7.30 6.59
N ILE A 228 9.15 6.26 5.80
CA ILE A 228 7.77 5.85 5.50
C ILE A 228 7.03 5.50 6.81
N CYS A 229 7.65 4.69 7.68
CA CYS A 229 7.06 4.30 8.95
C CYS A 229 6.66 5.52 9.79
N ARG A 230 7.59 6.46 9.98
CA ARG A 230 7.35 7.71 10.72
C ARG A 230 6.26 8.57 10.08
N ARG A 231 6.15 8.58 8.74
CA ARG A 231 5.11 9.34 8.01
C ARG A 231 3.71 8.74 8.19
N LEU A 232 3.61 7.42 8.36
CA LEU A 232 2.35 6.71 8.55
C LEU A 232 1.90 6.60 10.03
N THR A 233 2.83 6.78 10.97
CA THR A 233 2.54 6.72 12.41
C THR A 233 2.06 8.06 12.95
N ARG A 234 0.93 8.08 13.67
CA ARG A 234 0.43 9.26 14.39
C ARG A 234 1.38 9.61 15.53
N ALA A 235 1.68 10.90 15.73
CA ALA A 235 2.57 11.35 16.81
C ALA A 235 2.11 10.89 18.20
N LYS A 236 0.78 10.84 18.43
CA LYS A 236 0.20 10.34 19.68
C LYS A 236 0.55 8.87 19.92
N ASP A 237 0.46 8.05 18.87
CA ASP A 237 0.63 6.60 18.95
C ASP A 237 2.09 6.20 19.20
N TYR A 238 3.03 7.03 18.75
CA TYR A 238 4.44 6.88 19.05
C TYR A 238 4.81 7.31 20.47
N HIS A 239 4.21 8.40 20.98
CA HIS A 239 4.52 8.93 22.31
C HIS A 239 3.69 8.35 23.45
N SER A 240 2.66 7.54 23.16
CA SER A 240 1.90 6.86 24.21
C SER A 240 2.82 5.91 24.99
N LYS A 241 2.74 5.99 26.33
CA LYS A 241 3.43 5.06 27.21
C LYS A 241 2.62 3.78 27.25
N THR A 242 3.25 2.63 27.02
CA THR A 242 2.61 1.34 27.26
C THR A 242 2.32 1.22 28.76
N GLU A 243 1.05 1.23 29.15
CA GLU A 243 0.67 0.96 30.54
C GLU A 243 0.88 -0.54 30.85
N ARG A 244 1.13 -0.88 32.12
CA ARG A 244 1.41 -2.28 32.50
C ARG A 244 0.20 -3.16 32.19
N GLY A 245 0.34 -4.01 31.17
CA GLY A 245 -0.69 -4.97 30.75
C GLY A 245 -1.30 -4.70 29.38
N GLU A 246 -0.98 -3.57 28.74
CA GLU A 246 -1.42 -3.27 27.37
C GLU A 246 -0.46 -3.84 26.32
N GLU A 247 -1.01 -4.31 25.20
CA GLU A 247 -0.23 -4.70 24.03
C GLU A 247 0.50 -3.45 23.49
N ALA A 248 1.81 -3.56 23.30
CA ALA A 248 2.60 -2.43 22.83
C ALA A 248 2.10 -1.96 21.44
N ASN A 249 2.03 -0.65 21.24
CA ASN A 249 1.55 -0.08 19.98
C ASN A 249 2.43 -0.56 18.81
N LYS A 250 1.82 -1.30 17.86
CA LYS A 250 2.52 -1.88 16.71
C LYS A 250 3.29 -0.83 15.91
N ASP A 251 2.72 0.35 15.70
CA ASP A 251 3.36 1.43 14.94
C ASP A 251 4.67 1.90 15.59
N ARG A 252 4.68 1.98 16.93
CA ARG A 252 5.88 2.31 17.68
C ARG A 252 6.92 1.20 17.59
N ILE A 253 6.50 -0.06 17.72
CA ILE A 253 7.41 -1.21 17.59
C ILE A 253 8.08 -1.21 16.22
N CYS A 254 7.34 -0.97 15.14
CA CYS A 254 7.90 -0.90 13.79
C CYS A 254 9.03 0.14 13.69
N ILE A 255 8.82 1.35 14.22
CA ILE A 255 9.85 2.40 14.22
C ILE A 255 11.05 1.98 15.09
N ASP A 256 10.80 1.53 16.31
CA ASP A 256 11.85 1.17 17.26
C ASP A 256 12.70 -0.02 16.76
N VAL A 257 12.12 -0.95 16.00
CA VAL A 257 12.84 -2.08 15.38
C VAL A 257 13.74 -1.58 14.26
N LEU A 258 13.21 -0.76 13.35
CA LEU A 258 13.98 -0.27 12.19
C LEU A 258 15.12 0.68 12.58
N GLU A 259 15.01 1.39 13.71
CA GLU A 259 16.05 2.32 14.19
C GLU A 259 17.22 1.62 14.92
N ARG A 260 17.09 0.33 15.20
CA ARG A 260 18.12 -0.47 15.90
C ARG A 260 19.08 -1.19 14.96
N GLU A 261 18.69 -1.37 13.70
CA GLU A 261 19.46 -2.04 12.64
C GLU A 261 20.27 -1.03 11.82
#